data_AF-A0A6M0BB85-F1
#
_entry.id   AF-A0A6M0BB85-F1
#
_cell.length_a   1.000
_cell.length_b   1.000
_cell.length_c   1.000
_cell.angle_alpha   90.00
_cell.angle_beta   90.00
_cell.angle_gamma   90.00
#
_symmetry.space_group_name_H-M   'P 1'
#
loop_
_entity.id
_entity.type
_entity.pdbx_description
1 polymer ?
#
loop_
_entity_poly.entity_id
_entity_poly.type
_entity_poly.pdbx_seq_one_letter_code
_entity_poly.pdbx_strand_id
1 'polypeptide(L)'
;MDLKERLITHLSQIVRDRDPYMASGGHFYVQEYIRQELEQWGSVEIHKFQVSGKTHHNLILNLPAKEARPQQFAPILIGSHYDAVPGSPGADDNATGVAVLLELARAFATQAPTHPVRLVAFDMEEYGLLGSAAYAAYLKEQQQPLRLMLSLEMLGYCDRTPNSQWYPPGLKYFYPNQGDFIALVGNLPTILDFRHLARFIRQAGIPCQCLPVPLRGVIVPQTRLSDHAPFWDQGYPALMVTDTAFLRNPHYH
;
A
#
# COMPACT_ATOMS: atom_id res chain seq x y z
N MET A 1 5.45 4.47 -24.17
CA MET A 1 5.00 5.24 -23.00
C MET A 1 6.06 5.10 -21.92
N ASP A 2 6.58 6.21 -21.40
CA ASP A 2 7.54 6.17 -20.28
C ASP A 2 6.82 5.82 -18.96
N LEU A 3 7.57 5.64 -17.86
CA LEU A 3 6.96 5.30 -16.56
C LEU A 3 6.02 6.39 -16.04
N LYS A 4 6.37 7.65 -16.22
CA LYS A 4 5.57 8.78 -15.72
C LYS A 4 4.23 8.83 -16.43
N GLU A 5 4.23 8.71 -17.76
CA GLU A 5 3.02 8.68 -18.57
C GLU A 5 2.09 7.51 -18.19
N ARG A 6 2.64 6.31 -17.91
CA ARG A 6 1.82 5.18 -17.45
C ARG A 6 1.20 5.42 -16.08
N LEU A 7 1.97 5.93 -15.12
CA LEU A 7 1.45 6.29 -13.80
C LEU A 7 0.32 7.33 -13.90
N ILE A 8 0.49 8.38 -14.71
CA ILE A 8 -0.54 9.39 -14.95
C ILE A 8 -1.77 8.78 -15.66
N THR A 9 -1.55 7.82 -16.57
CA THR A 9 -2.66 7.10 -17.21
C THR A 9 -3.48 6.33 -16.19
N HIS A 10 -2.84 5.53 -15.32
CA HIS A 10 -3.54 4.82 -14.24
C HIS A 10 -4.29 5.79 -13.32
N LEU A 11 -3.65 6.88 -12.89
CA LEU A 11 -4.29 7.91 -12.08
C LEU A 11 -5.54 8.47 -12.77
N SER A 12 -5.49 8.79 -14.07
CA SER A 12 -6.67 9.31 -14.78
C SER A 12 -7.86 8.34 -14.80
N GLN A 13 -7.61 7.03 -14.69
CA GLN A 13 -8.66 6.03 -14.61
C GLN A 13 -9.18 5.88 -13.17
N ILE A 14 -8.31 5.94 -12.17
CA ILE A 14 -8.67 5.65 -10.77
C ILE A 14 -9.24 6.89 -10.03
N VAL A 15 -8.79 8.10 -10.39
CA VAL A 15 -9.21 9.36 -9.77
C VAL A 15 -10.67 9.67 -10.13
N ARG A 16 -11.56 9.39 -9.19
CA ARG A 16 -13.01 9.64 -9.25
C ARG A 16 -13.62 9.34 -7.88
N ASP A 17 -14.84 9.82 -7.67
CA ASP A 17 -15.64 9.35 -6.53
C ASP A 17 -15.86 7.83 -6.68
N ARG A 18 -15.35 7.08 -5.71
CA ARG A 18 -15.28 5.62 -5.72
C ARG A 18 -15.55 5.01 -4.36
N ASP A 19 -16.31 5.74 -3.54
CA ASP A 19 -16.80 5.20 -2.27
C ASP A 19 -17.63 3.91 -2.49
N PRO A 20 -17.36 2.82 -1.74
CA PRO A 20 -18.04 1.54 -1.88
C PRO A 20 -19.57 1.57 -1.70
N TYR A 21 -20.11 2.57 -1.01
CA TYR A 21 -21.54 2.66 -0.69
C TYR A 21 -22.28 3.77 -1.43
N MET A 22 -21.69 4.95 -1.51
CA MET A 22 -22.28 6.18 -2.05
C MET A 22 -21.94 6.37 -3.53
N ALA A 23 -20.83 5.82 -4.00
CA ALA A 23 -20.38 5.91 -5.39
C ALA A 23 -20.05 4.53 -5.99
N SER A 24 -20.94 3.56 -5.75
CA SER A 24 -20.75 2.14 -6.15
C SER A 24 -20.46 1.94 -7.64
N GLY A 25 -20.94 2.83 -8.53
CA GLY A 25 -20.59 2.79 -9.95
C GLY A 25 -19.13 3.15 -10.24
N GLY A 26 -18.59 4.16 -9.54
CA GLY A 26 -17.18 4.54 -9.61
C GLY A 26 -16.29 3.49 -8.95
N HIS A 27 -16.71 2.98 -7.80
CA HIS A 27 -16.05 1.87 -7.10
C HIS A 27 -15.93 0.62 -8.00
N PHE A 28 -17.05 0.18 -8.57
CA PHE A 28 -17.08 -0.97 -9.50
C PHE A 28 -16.18 -0.73 -10.71
N TYR A 29 -16.22 0.46 -11.30
CA TYR A 29 -15.35 0.79 -12.43
C TYR A 29 -13.87 0.65 -12.07
N VAL A 30 -13.45 1.19 -10.92
CA VAL A 30 -12.04 1.12 -10.47
C VAL A 30 -11.65 -0.32 -10.15
N GLN A 31 -12.50 -1.09 -9.48
CA GLN A 31 -12.28 -2.51 -9.22
C GLN A 31 -12.03 -3.28 -10.53
N GLU A 32 -12.89 -3.08 -11.54
CA GLU A 32 -12.76 -3.76 -12.83
C GLU A 32 -11.55 -3.29 -13.63
N TYR A 33 -11.23 -2.00 -13.56
CA TYR A 33 -10.01 -1.46 -14.16
C TYR A 33 -8.77 -2.13 -13.58
N ILE A 34 -8.64 -2.18 -12.25
CA ILE A 34 -7.52 -2.82 -11.56
C ILE A 34 -7.46 -4.31 -11.93
N ARG A 35 -8.60 -5.01 -11.93
CA ARG A 35 -8.66 -6.42 -12.32
C ARG A 35 -8.12 -6.63 -13.74
N GLN A 36 -8.56 -5.83 -14.71
CA GLN A 36 -8.11 -5.94 -16.10
C GLN A 36 -6.63 -5.62 -16.27
N GLU A 37 -6.11 -4.60 -15.57
CA GLU A 37 -4.69 -4.25 -15.62
C GLU A 37 -3.80 -5.34 -15.00
N LEU A 38 -4.23 -5.97 -13.91
CA LEU A 38 -3.53 -7.10 -13.31
C LEU A 38 -3.63 -8.38 -14.17
N GLU A 39 -4.77 -8.62 -14.83
CA GLU A 39 -5.00 -9.78 -15.70
C GLU A 39 -4.07 -9.85 -16.92
N GLN A 40 -3.52 -8.71 -17.34
CA GLN A 40 -2.47 -8.67 -18.38
C GLN A 40 -1.21 -9.46 -17.97
N TRP A 41 -1.01 -9.69 -16.67
CA TRP A 41 0.23 -10.24 -16.10
C TRP A 41 0.04 -11.61 -15.43
N GLY A 42 -1.20 -12.09 -15.29
CA GLY A 42 -1.50 -13.39 -14.70
C GLY A 42 -2.95 -13.53 -14.27
N SER A 43 -3.31 -14.67 -13.67
CA SER A 43 -4.67 -14.87 -13.14
C SER A 43 -4.86 -14.05 -11.87
N VAL A 44 -5.96 -13.29 -11.81
CA VAL A 44 -6.37 -12.53 -10.63
C VAL A 44 -7.31 -13.36 -9.77
N GLU A 45 -6.89 -13.61 -8.54
CA GLU A 45 -7.71 -14.24 -7.51
C GLU A 45 -8.56 -13.17 -6.80
N ILE A 46 -9.80 -13.51 -6.46
CA ILE A 46 -10.70 -12.63 -5.71
C ILE A 46 -10.89 -13.19 -4.31
N HIS A 47 -10.36 -12.49 -3.30
CA HIS A 47 -10.65 -12.78 -1.91
C HIS A 47 -11.90 -12.02 -1.47
N LYS A 48 -12.98 -12.78 -1.21
CA LYS A 48 -14.29 -12.23 -0.83
C LYS A 48 -14.41 -12.13 0.69
N PHE A 49 -14.94 -11.03 1.18
CA PHE A 49 -15.27 -10.84 2.60
C PHE A 49 -16.63 -10.12 2.75
N GLN A 50 -17.24 -10.22 3.93
CA GLN A 50 -18.57 -9.66 4.20
C GLN A 50 -18.46 -8.45 5.13
N VAL A 51 -19.11 -7.35 4.76
CA VAL A 51 -19.29 -6.17 5.62
C VAL A 51 -20.76 -5.79 5.58
N SER A 52 -21.42 -5.75 6.74
CA SER A 52 -22.85 -5.35 6.85
C SER A 52 -23.79 -6.08 5.86
N GLY A 53 -23.52 -7.37 5.60
CA GLY A 53 -24.32 -8.20 4.68
C GLY A 53 -24.03 -7.98 3.18
N LYS A 54 -23.04 -7.15 2.83
CA LYS A 54 -22.55 -6.98 1.46
C LYS A 54 -21.20 -7.68 1.26
N THR A 55 -21.01 -8.21 0.06
CA THR A 55 -19.74 -8.84 -0.33
C THR A 55 -18.81 -7.81 -0.92
N HIS A 56 -17.58 -7.77 -0.42
CA HIS A 56 -16.48 -6.92 -0.87
C HIS A 56 -15.31 -7.77 -1.35
N HIS A 57 -14.41 -7.18 -2.14
CA HIS A 57 -13.40 -7.93 -2.89
C HIS A 57 -12.00 -7.33 -2.74
N ASN A 58 -11.05 -8.12 -2.27
CA ASN A 58 -9.64 -7.86 -2.54
C ASN A 58 -9.24 -8.56 -3.85
N LEU A 59 -8.46 -7.88 -4.68
CA LEU A 59 -7.95 -8.41 -5.95
C LEU A 59 -6.48 -8.81 -5.77
N ILE A 60 -6.13 -10.05 -6.13
CA ILE A 60 -4.81 -10.62 -5.82
C ILE A 60 -4.16 -11.14 -7.10
N LEU A 61 -2.97 -10.65 -7.41
CA LEU A 61 -2.11 -11.20 -8.45
C LEU A 61 -0.89 -11.88 -7.83
N ASN A 62 -0.73 -13.18 -8.07
CA ASN A 62 0.43 -13.95 -7.64
C ASN A 62 1.44 -14.09 -8.79
N LEU A 63 2.67 -13.59 -8.58
CA LEU A 63 3.76 -13.68 -9.53
C LEU A 63 4.89 -14.57 -8.99
N PRO A 64 5.44 -15.47 -9.83
CA PRO A 64 6.48 -16.40 -9.40
C PRO A 64 7.83 -15.71 -9.18
N ALA A 65 8.71 -16.37 -8.42
CA ALA A 65 10.12 -16.00 -8.35
C ALA A 65 10.87 -16.36 -9.66
N LYS A 66 12.02 -15.73 -9.87
CA LYS A 66 12.93 -15.98 -11.01
C LYS A 66 13.42 -17.42 -11.09
N GLU A 67 13.62 -18.08 -9.96
CA GLU A 67 14.00 -19.48 -9.90
C GLU A 67 12.80 -20.35 -9.58
N ALA A 68 12.66 -21.49 -10.28
CA ALA A 68 11.59 -22.47 -10.12
C ALA A 68 11.69 -23.28 -8.80
N ARG A 69 12.05 -22.60 -7.69
CA ARG A 69 11.94 -23.12 -6.32
C ARG A 69 10.93 -22.28 -5.51
N PRO A 70 9.68 -22.11 -5.99
CA PRO A 70 8.67 -21.30 -5.31
C PRO A 70 8.37 -21.79 -3.89
N GLN A 71 8.62 -23.07 -3.59
CA GLN A 71 8.43 -23.66 -2.26
C GLN A 71 9.51 -23.27 -1.24
N GLN A 72 10.63 -22.66 -1.66
CA GLN A 72 11.74 -22.36 -0.76
C GLN A 72 11.65 -20.95 -0.15
N PHE A 73 10.88 -20.04 -0.75
CA PHE A 73 10.83 -18.64 -0.33
C PHE A 73 9.38 -18.20 -0.08
N ALA A 74 9.11 -17.75 1.14
CA ALA A 74 7.85 -17.09 1.45
C ALA A 74 7.68 -15.83 0.58
N PRO A 75 6.46 -15.53 0.10
CA PRO A 75 6.20 -14.39 -0.77
C PRO A 75 6.39 -13.06 -0.05
N ILE A 76 6.69 -12.03 -0.82
CA ILE A 76 6.55 -10.63 -0.42
C ILE A 76 5.17 -10.15 -0.89
N LEU A 77 4.34 -9.71 0.06
CA LEU A 77 3.06 -9.09 -0.25
C LEU A 77 3.27 -7.59 -0.44
N ILE A 78 2.74 -7.02 -1.51
CA ILE A 78 2.67 -5.57 -1.72
C ILE A 78 1.21 -5.22 -1.94
N GLY A 79 0.67 -4.29 -1.17
CA GLY A 79 -0.74 -3.94 -1.25
C GLY A 79 -0.98 -2.44 -1.25
N SER A 80 -2.16 -2.05 -1.72
CA SER A 80 -2.69 -0.68 -1.73
C SER A 80 -4.20 -0.78 -1.70
N HIS A 81 -4.89 0.09 -0.97
CA HIS A 81 -6.34 0.13 -1.04
C HIS A 81 -6.82 0.93 -2.26
N TYR A 82 -7.99 0.56 -2.78
CA TYR A 82 -8.57 1.18 -3.97
C TYR A 82 -9.90 1.90 -3.72
N ASP A 83 -10.47 1.78 -2.52
CA ASP A 83 -11.60 2.61 -2.12
C ASP A 83 -11.17 4.07 -1.88
N ALA A 84 -12.15 4.91 -1.57
CA ALA A 84 -11.96 6.30 -1.18
C ALA A 84 -13.14 6.71 -0.29
N VAL A 85 -12.96 7.77 0.50
CA VAL A 85 -14.06 8.38 1.23
C VAL A 85 -15.11 9.04 0.30
N PRO A 86 -16.38 9.18 0.76
CA PRO A 86 -17.44 9.79 -0.04
C PRO A 86 -17.12 11.21 -0.52
N GLY A 87 -17.35 11.47 -1.81
CA GLY A 87 -17.21 12.80 -2.40
C GLY A 87 -15.75 13.23 -2.64
N SER A 88 -14.78 12.37 -2.33
CA SER A 88 -13.37 12.61 -2.64
C SER A 88 -12.97 11.93 -3.95
N PRO A 89 -12.19 12.59 -4.81
CA PRO A 89 -11.61 11.93 -5.99
C PRO A 89 -10.48 10.96 -5.62
N GLY A 90 -9.98 11.01 -4.38
CA GLY A 90 -9.00 10.09 -3.82
C GLY A 90 -7.72 9.96 -4.64
N ALA A 91 -7.15 11.09 -5.08
CA ALA A 91 -6.02 11.08 -6.01
C ALA A 91 -4.71 10.67 -5.35
N ASP A 92 -4.37 11.32 -4.25
CA ASP A 92 -3.24 10.89 -3.45
C ASP A 92 -3.62 9.65 -2.63
N ASP A 93 -4.80 9.70 -1.99
CA ASP A 93 -5.39 8.69 -1.13
C ASP A 93 -6.50 7.87 -1.83
N ASN A 94 -6.21 6.66 -2.32
CA ASN A 94 -4.89 6.07 -2.51
C ASN A 94 -4.65 5.65 -3.96
N ALA A 95 -5.16 6.45 -4.91
CA ALA A 95 -4.97 6.17 -6.34
C ALA A 95 -3.48 6.16 -6.73
N THR A 96 -2.62 6.93 -6.05
CA THR A 96 -1.17 6.88 -6.27
C THR A 96 -0.57 5.53 -5.88
N GLY A 97 -0.96 4.95 -4.74
CA GLY A 97 -0.53 3.62 -4.32
C GLY A 97 -0.98 2.55 -5.31
N VAL A 98 -2.23 2.62 -5.78
CA VAL A 98 -2.77 1.68 -6.78
C VAL A 98 -2.04 1.82 -8.11
N ALA A 99 -1.76 3.03 -8.59
CA ALA A 99 -1.01 3.25 -9.82
C ALA A 99 0.41 2.64 -9.75
N VAL A 100 1.08 2.77 -8.60
CA VAL A 100 2.39 2.13 -8.37
C VAL A 100 2.24 0.61 -8.31
N LEU A 101 1.19 0.08 -7.66
CA LEU A 101 0.92 -1.36 -7.60
C LEU A 101 0.77 -1.98 -9.00
N LEU A 102 0.04 -1.32 -9.90
CA LEU A 102 -0.15 -1.77 -11.30
C LEU A 102 1.17 -1.75 -12.09
N GLU A 103 2.00 -0.73 -11.92
CA GLU A 103 3.31 -0.68 -12.56
C GLU A 103 4.29 -1.71 -11.99
N LEU A 104 4.18 -2.05 -10.70
CA LEU A 104 4.93 -3.15 -10.10
C LEU A 104 4.49 -4.51 -10.67
N ALA A 105 3.21 -4.72 -10.96
CA ALA A 105 2.73 -5.93 -11.63
C ALA A 105 3.43 -6.13 -12.98
N ARG A 106 3.42 -5.09 -13.83
CA ARG A 106 4.14 -5.09 -15.10
C ARG A 106 5.64 -5.35 -14.92
N ALA A 107 6.28 -4.65 -13.98
CA ALA A 107 7.72 -4.75 -13.75
C ALA A 107 8.13 -6.16 -13.29
N PHE A 108 7.44 -6.75 -12.32
CA PHE A 108 7.76 -8.08 -11.80
C PHE A 108 7.38 -9.21 -12.74
N ALA A 109 6.33 -9.06 -13.55
CA ALA A 109 5.99 -10.03 -14.57
C ALA A 109 7.02 -10.04 -15.71
N THR A 110 7.57 -8.87 -16.07
CA THR A 110 8.64 -8.76 -17.08
C THR A 110 10.00 -9.20 -16.53
N GLN A 111 10.26 -8.92 -15.25
CA GLN A 111 11.50 -9.25 -14.57
C GLN A 111 11.19 -9.89 -13.21
N ALA A 112 11.12 -11.22 -13.21
CA ALA A 112 10.80 -11.99 -12.02
C ALA A 112 11.78 -11.68 -10.85
N PRO A 113 11.26 -11.40 -9.65
CA PRO A 113 12.05 -11.14 -8.46
C PRO A 113 12.59 -12.43 -7.81
N THR A 114 13.47 -12.31 -6.81
CA THR A 114 14.03 -13.48 -6.09
C THR A 114 13.00 -14.20 -5.23
N HIS A 115 12.09 -13.46 -4.59
CA HIS A 115 10.95 -14.01 -3.85
C HIS A 115 9.72 -13.99 -4.75
N PRO A 116 8.76 -14.93 -4.59
CA PRO A 116 7.45 -14.74 -5.19
C PRO A 116 6.84 -13.44 -4.68
N VAL A 117 6.08 -12.75 -5.53
CA VAL A 117 5.41 -11.50 -5.17
C VAL A 117 3.91 -11.70 -5.24
N ARG A 118 3.22 -11.21 -4.22
CA ARG A 118 1.76 -11.16 -4.18
C ARG A 118 1.33 -9.70 -4.16
N LEU A 119 0.70 -9.25 -5.23
CA LEU A 119 0.16 -7.90 -5.34
C LEU A 119 -1.31 -7.93 -4.94
N VAL A 120 -1.73 -7.04 -4.04
CA VAL A 120 -3.10 -7.04 -3.50
C VAL A 120 -3.70 -5.63 -3.56
N ALA A 121 -4.81 -5.47 -4.28
CA ALA A 121 -5.64 -4.28 -4.16
C ALA A 121 -6.69 -4.54 -3.07
N PHE A 122 -6.60 -3.82 -1.95
CA PHE A 122 -7.52 -3.95 -0.82
C PHE A 122 -8.75 -3.07 -0.97
N ASP A 123 -9.90 -3.56 -0.52
CA ASP A 123 -11.14 -2.78 -0.43
C ASP A 123 -11.43 -2.41 1.02
N MET A 124 -12.28 -1.39 1.22
CA MET A 124 -12.81 -1.01 2.54
C MET A 124 -11.73 -0.63 3.57
N GLU A 125 -10.66 0.03 3.14
CA GLU A 125 -9.65 0.59 4.05
C GLU A 125 -10.25 1.74 4.87
N GLU A 126 -10.98 2.63 4.20
CA GLU A 126 -11.51 3.87 4.77
C GLU A 126 -12.62 3.63 5.81
N TYR A 127 -13.10 2.39 5.85
CA TYR A 127 -14.10 1.90 6.79
C TYR A 127 -13.49 1.09 7.94
N GLY A 128 -12.18 1.20 8.16
CA GLY A 128 -11.45 0.58 9.26
C GLY A 128 -10.63 -0.64 8.86
N LEU A 129 -9.91 -0.55 7.74
CA LEU A 129 -8.95 -1.56 7.26
C LEU A 129 -9.60 -2.93 7.02
N LEU A 130 -10.87 -2.96 6.63
CA LEU A 130 -11.67 -4.19 6.71
C LEU A 130 -11.20 -5.24 5.71
N GLY A 131 -10.81 -4.84 4.50
CA GLY A 131 -10.30 -5.78 3.48
C GLY A 131 -8.94 -6.37 3.85
N SER A 132 -7.99 -5.54 4.30
CA SER A 132 -6.68 -6.01 4.74
C SER A 132 -6.75 -6.82 6.04
N ALA A 133 -7.64 -6.45 6.97
CA ALA A 133 -7.89 -7.22 8.19
C ALA A 133 -8.48 -8.61 7.89
N ALA A 134 -9.49 -8.67 7.01
CA ALA A 134 -10.05 -9.94 6.57
C ALA A 134 -8.99 -10.83 5.90
N TYR A 135 -8.15 -10.25 5.03
CA TYR A 135 -7.13 -11.03 4.33
C TYR A 135 -5.97 -11.47 5.23
N ALA A 136 -5.50 -10.60 6.13
CA ALA A 136 -4.45 -10.96 7.10
C ALA A 136 -4.93 -12.09 8.02
N ALA A 137 -6.19 -12.05 8.48
CA ALA A 137 -6.79 -13.12 9.27
C ALA A 137 -6.89 -14.43 8.46
N TYR A 138 -7.34 -14.37 7.20
CA TYR A 138 -7.37 -15.52 6.30
C TYR A 138 -5.98 -16.15 6.12
N LEU A 139 -4.94 -15.35 5.85
CA LEU A 139 -3.57 -15.87 5.72
C LEU A 139 -3.09 -16.53 7.00
N LYS A 140 -3.43 -15.96 8.17
CA LYS A 140 -3.08 -16.53 9.46
C LYS A 140 -3.76 -17.89 9.69
N GLU A 141 -5.05 -17.99 9.40
CA GLU A 141 -5.83 -19.23 9.49
C GLU A 141 -5.27 -20.32 8.58
N GLN A 142 -4.93 -19.96 7.34
CA GLN A 142 -4.32 -20.86 6.37
C GLN A 142 -2.83 -21.13 6.61
N GLN A 143 -2.26 -20.60 7.70
CA GLN A 143 -0.84 -20.71 8.07
C GLN A 143 0.11 -20.29 6.93
N GLN A 144 -0.33 -19.34 6.11
CA GLN A 144 0.44 -18.86 4.96
C GLN A 144 1.56 -17.93 5.46
N PRO A 145 2.84 -18.27 5.23
CA PRO A 145 3.93 -17.40 5.62
C PRO A 145 4.07 -16.22 4.65
N LEU A 146 4.51 -15.08 5.15
CA LEU A 146 4.98 -13.94 4.35
C LEU A 146 6.41 -13.60 4.78
N ARG A 147 7.29 -13.32 3.82
CA ARG A 147 8.62 -12.77 4.11
C ARG A 147 8.51 -11.32 4.58
N LEU A 148 7.61 -10.56 3.98
CA LEU A 148 7.36 -9.14 4.24
C LEU A 148 6.02 -8.75 3.63
N MET A 149 5.31 -7.83 4.28
CA MET A 149 4.21 -7.08 3.69
C MET A 149 4.62 -5.61 3.51
N LEU A 150 4.34 -5.03 2.34
CA LEU A 150 4.51 -3.61 2.04
C LEU A 150 3.14 -3.00 1.74
N SER A 151 2.69 -2.04 2.55
CA SER A 151 1.55 -1.18 2.24
C SER A 151 2.04 0.03 1.45
N LEU A 152 1.49 0.25 0.27
CA LEU A 152 1.68 1.48 -0.51
C LEU A 152 0.56 2.43 -0.13
N GLU A 153 0.92 3.55 0.47
CA GLU A 153 -0.03 4.42 1.14
C GLU A 153 0.30 5.86 0.83
N MET A 154 -0.35 6.45 -0.17
CA MET A 154 -0.16 7.85 -0.59
C MET A 154 1.29 8.16 -0.99
N LEU A 155 1.52 8.37 -2.28
CA LEU A 155 2.86 8.47 -2.86
C LEU A 155 3.00 9.67 -3.82
N GLY A 156 2.02 10.57 -3.82
CA GLY A 156 1.90 11.63 -4.82
C GLY A 156 2.09 13.05 -4.30
N TYR A 157 2.00 13.30 -3.00
CA TYR A 157 2.02 14.65 -2.44
C TYR A 157 3.37 15.04 -1.84
N CYS A 158 3.87 16.21 -2.25
CA CYS A 158 5.04 16.85 -1.65
C CYS A 158 4.84 18.34 -1.46
N ASP A 159 5.38 18.87 -0.37
CA ASP A 159 5.41 20.29 -0.06
C ASP A 159 6.79 20.67 0.50
N ARG A 160 7.54 21.47 -0.28
CA ARG A 160 8.90 21.92 0.04
C ARG A 160 8.93 23.19 0.91
N THR A 161 7.77 23.74 1.26
CA THR A 161 7.73 24.91 2.15
C THR A 161 8.19 24.53 3.57
N PRO A 162 8.94 25.40 4.26
CA PRO A 162 9.33 25.14 5.65
C PRO A 162 8.11 24.93 6.56
N ASN A 163 8.14 23.88 7.38
CA ASN A 163 7.08 23.48 8.32
C ASN A 163 5.80 22.95 7.66
N SER A 164 5.86 22.51 6.41
CA SER A 164 4.76 21.81 5.74
C SER A 164 4.46 20.43 6.32
N GLN A 165 5.42 19.84 7.05
CA GLN A 165 5.28 18.52 7.65
C GLN A 165 4.88 18.59 9.13
N TRP A 166 3.70 18.06 9.42
CA TRP A 166 3.22 17.83 10.78
C TRP A 166 3.68 16.47 11.30
N TYR A 167 3.70 16.33 12.62
CA TYR A 167 4.05 15.08 13.27
C TYR A 167 3.28 14.90 14.58
N PRO A 168 3.04 13.65 15.01
CA PRO A 168 2.75 13.34 16.39
C PRO A 168 3.79 13.94 17.35
N PRO A 169 3.42 14.22 18.62
CA PRO A 169 4.32 14.81 19.60
C PRO A 169 5.68 14.08 19.69
N GLY A 170 6.77 14.83 19.71
CA GLY A 170 8.14 14.32 19.86
C GLY A 170 8.85 13.95 18.57
N LEU A 171 8.14 13.50 17.53
CA LEU A 171 8.79 13.07 16.27
C LEU A 171 9.40 14.24 15.48
N LYS A 172 8.84 15.45 15.60
CA LYS A 172 9.35 16.67 14.94
C LYS A 172 10.82 17.01 15.25
N TYR A 173 11.39 16.47 16.33
CA TYR A 173 12.79 16.72 16.70
C TYR A 173 13.78 15.80 15.97
N PHE A 174 13.29 14.75 15.30
CA PHE A 174 14.12 13.73 14.64
C PHE A 174 13.98 13.70 13.12
N TYR A 175 12.92 14.33 12.59
CA TYR A 175 12.57 14.25 11.17
C TYR A 175 12.49 15.64 10.53
N PRO A 176 12.62 15.74 9.19
CA PRO A 176 12.60 17.02 8.47
C PRO A 176 11.29 17.78 8.67
N ASN A 177 11.37 19.12 8.66
CA ASN A 177 10.17 19.98 8.71
C ASN A 177 9.55 20.26 7.34
N GLN A 178 10.12 19.73 6.26
CA GLN A 178 9.58 19.81 4.89
C GLN A 178 9.01 18.45 4.49
N GLY A 179 7.83 18.45 3.88
CA GLY A 179 7.13 17.28 3.37
C GLY A 179 7.59 16.87 1.97
N ASP A 180 8.89 16.64 1.78
CA ASP A 180 9.48 16.18 0.49
C ASP A 180 10.33 14.91 0.70
N PHE A 181 9.71 13.87 1.26
CA PHE A 181 10.36 12.57 1.49
C PHE A 181 9.34 11.43 1.51
N ILE A 182 9.85 10.21 1.27
CA ILE A 182 9.13 8.95 1.52
C ILE A 182 9.47 8.43 2.92
N ALA A 183 8.47 8.19 3.74
CA ALA A 183 8.59 7.50 5.00
C ALA A 183 8.43 5.99 4.81
N LEU A 184 9.27 5.23 5.51
CA LEU A 184 9.07 3.81 5.77
C LEU A 184 8.68 3.69 7.25
N VAL A 185 7.49 3.17 7.53
CA VAL A 185 6.98 2.95 8.90
C VAL A 185 6.73 1.47 9.11
N GLY A 186 7.20 0.88 10.21
CA GLY A 186 7.39 -0.58 10.25
C GLY A 186 7.60 -1.15 11.64
N ASN A 187 7.15 -2.37 11.88
CA ASN A 187 7.38 -3.04 13.17
C ASN A 187 8.85 -3.48 13.33
N LEU A 188 9.32 -3.66 14.57
CA LEU A 188 10.73 -3.96 14.87
C LEU A 188 11.38 -5.11 14.05
N PRO A 189 10.68 -6.21 13.69
CA PRO A 189 11.26 -7.26 12.83
C PRO A 189 11.77 -6.77 11.47
N THR A 190 11.31 -5.61 10.98
CA THR A 190 11.64 -5.05 9.66
C THR A 190 12.87 -4.14 9.66
N ILE A 191 13.64 -4.05 10.76
CA ILE A 191 14.79 -3.13 10.86
C ILE A 191 15.82 -3.29 9.73
N LEU A 192 16.11 -4.53 9.32
CA LEU A 192 17.01 -4.78 8.21
C LEU A 192 16.39 -4.38 6.87
N ASP A 193 15.10 -4.63 6.69
CA ASP A 193 14.36 -4.28 5.49
C ASP A 193 14.32 -2.75 5.31
N PHE A 194 14.14 -1.96 6.38
CA PHE A 194 14.28 -0.49 6.35
C PHE A 194 15.60 -0.04 5.77
N ARG A 195 16.71 -0.56 6.31
CA ARG A 195 18.06 -0.15 5.91
C ARG A 195 18.33 -0.46 4.45
N HIS A 196 17.79 -1.57 3.94
CA HIS A 196 17.92 -1.94 2.55
C HIS A 196 17.07 -1.07 1.64
N LEU A 197 15.77 -0.94 1.92
CA LEU A 197 14.84 -0.19 1.08
C LEU A 197 15.17 1.31 1.07
N ALA A 198 15.44 1.92 2.23
CA ALA A 198 15.81 3.33 2.32
C ALA A 198 17.08 3.66 1.53
N ARG A 199 18.05 2.73 1.49
CA ARG A 199 19.27 2.89 0.69
C ARG A 199 18.95 2.98 -0.80
N PHE A 200 18.10 2.08 -1.30
CA PHE A 200 17.70 2.08 -2.72
C PHE A 200 16.88 3.32 -3.08
N ILE A 201 15.95 3.74 -2.21
CA ILE A 201 15.16 4.97 -2.41
C ILE A 201 16.08 6.19 -2.48
N ARG A 202 17.06 6.30 -1.55
CA ARG A 202 18.04 7.41 -1.56
C ARG A 202 18.96 7.36 -2.77
N GLN A 203 19.37 6.18 -3.22
CA GLN A 203 20.17 6.01 -4.45
C GLN A 203 19.41 6.43 -5.70
N ALA A 204 18.08 6.28 -5.71
CA ALA A 204 17.21 6.82 -6.75
C ALA A 204 17.03 8.36 -6.67
N GLY A 205 17.66 9.03 -5.70
CA GLY A 205 17.60 10.49 -5.54
C GLY A 205 16.42 10.99 -4.70
N ILE A 206 15.68 10.10 -4.05
CA ILE A 206 14.51 10.47 -3.24
C ILE A 206 14.88 10.48 -1.75
N PRO A 207 14.65 11.59 -1.01
CA PRO A 207 14.80 11.61 0.44
C PRO A 207 13.92 10.54 1.10
N CYS A 208 14.48 9.80 2.05
CA CYS A 208 13.76 8.72 2.72
C CYS A 208 14.01 8.71 4.22
N GLN A 209 12.94 8.62 5.01
CA GLN A 209 12.96 8.54 6.46
C GLN A 209 12.45 7.18 6.92
N CYS A 210 13.01 6.66 8.01
CA CYS A 210 12.54 5.39 8.59
C CYS A 210 12.03 5.63 10.02
N LEU A 211 10.89 5.04 10.34
CA LEU A 211 10.29 5.04 11.66
C LEU A 211 10.06 3.59 12.11
N PRO A 212 10.99 2.98 12.86
CA PRO A 212 10.74 1.72 13.52
C PRO A 212 9.76 1.91 14.68
N VAL A 213 8.68 1.13 14.66
CA VAL A 213 7.55 1.26 15.57
C VAL A 213 7.55 0.09 16.56
N PRO A 214 7.81 0.33 17.86
CA PRO A 214 7.66 -0.68 18.90
C PRO A 214 6.18 -0.92 19.23
N LEU A 215 5.90 -2.06 19.89
CA LEU A 215 4.56 -2.40 20.40
C LEU A 215 3.44 -2.23 19.35
N ARG A 216 3.74 -2.51 18.07
CA ARG A 216 2.80 -2.44 16.94
C ARG A 216 2.07 -1.10 16.83
N GLY A 217 2.67 0.00 17.28
CA GLY A 217 2.08 1.34 17.14
C GLY A 217 1.09 1.73 18.22
N VAL A 218 0.95 0.97 19.31
CA VAL A 218 0.08 1.34 20.44
C VAL A 218 0.45 2.70 21.05
N ILE A 219 1.75 3.05 21.06
CA ILE A 219 2.24 4.33 21.61
C ILE A 219 1.95 5.51 20.68
N VAL A 220 2.01 5.29 19.36
CA VAL A 220 1.78 6.31 18.33
C VAL A 220 0.73 5.79 17.35
N PRO A 221 -0.57 5.87 17.69
CA PRO A 221 -1.64 5.26 16.90
C PRO A 221 -1.68 5.71 15.45
N GLN A 222 -1.20 6.92 15.14
CA GLN A 222 -1.07 7.44 13.78
C GLN A 222 -0.20 6.56 12.88
N THR A 223 0.69 5.74 13.44
CA THR A 223 1.50 4.78 12.69
C THR A 223 0.72 3.53 12.25
N ARG A 224 -0.55 3.41 12.61
CA ARG A 224 -1.44 2.28 12.30
C ARG A 224 -2.51 2.61 11.26
N LEU A 225 -2.50 3.81 10.69
CA LEU A 225 -3.52 4.30 9.75
C LEU A 225 -3.17 3.89 8.31
N SER A 226 -3.16 2.57 8.05
CA SER A 226 -3.13 1.96 6.70
C SER A 226 -3.12 0.42 6.83
N ASP A 227 -3.25 -0.28 5.71
CA ASP A 227 -3.39 -1.72 5.55
C ASP A 227 -2.25 -2.58 6.15
N HIS A 228 -1.11 -2.01 6.53
CA HIS A 228 -0.05 -2.78 7.22
C HIS A 228 -0.41 -3.12 8.66
N ALA A 229 -1.29 -2.36 9.31
CA ALA A 229 -1.59 -2.52 10.72
C ALA A 229 -2.26 -3.88 11.06
N PRO A 230 -3.24 -4.39 10.30
CA PRO A 230 -3.80 -5.72 10.54
C PRO A 230 -2.76 -6.84 10.38
N PHE A 231 -1.76 -6.67 9.50
CA PHE A 231 -0.66 -7.63 9.37
C PHE A 231 0.24 -7.62 10.61
N TRP A 232 0.51 -6.46 11.22
CA TRP A 232 1.19 -6.40 12.51
C TRP A 232 0.42 -7.14 13.60
N ASP A 233 -0.90 -7.03 13.61
CA ASP A 233 -1.75 -7.67 14.62
C ASP A 233 -1.71 -9.19 14.51
N GLN A 234 -1.65 -9.72 13.28
CA GLN A 234 -1.48 -11.14 12.98
C GLN A 234 -0.02 -11.65 13.14
N GLY A 235 0.92 -10.74 13.43
CA GLY A 235 2.32 -11.06 13.72
C GLY A 235 3.23 -11.12 12.50
N TYR A 236 2.79 -10.61 11.34
CA TYR A 236 3.62 -10.53 10.15
C TYR A 236 4.60 -9.34 10.22
N PRO A 237 5.81 -9.47 9.65
CA PRO A 237 6.66 -8.32 9.37
C PRO A 237 6.01 -7.47 8.28
N ALA A 238 5.75 -6.19 8.56
CA ALA A 238 5.10 -5.30 7.61
C ALA A 238 5.65 -3.86 7.68
N LEU A 239 5.71 -3.21 6.52
CA LEU A 239 6.10 -1.81 6.34
C LEU A 239 4.99 -1.07 5.60
N MET A 240 4.76 0.18 5.98
CA MET A 240 4.07 1.18 5.17
C MET A 240 5.11 2.03 4.45
N VAL A 241 4.92 2.23 3.15
CA VAL A 241 5.66 3.13 2.28
C VAL A 241 4.73 4.29 1.95
N THR A 242 5.06 5.49 2.42
CA THR A 242 4.13 6.61 2.37
C THR A 242 4.83 7.95 2.23
N ASP A 243 4.18 8.91 1.61
CA ASP A 243 4.50 10.33 1.70
C ASP A 243 3.90 10.99 2.96
N THR A 244 3.42 10.22 3.94
CA THR A 244 2.86 10.67 5.22
C THR A 244 1.58 11.52 5.10
N ALA A 245 0.84 11.45 3.98
CA ALA A 245 -0.10 12.45 3.52
C ALA A 245 -0.95 13.18 4.58
N PHE A 246 -1.73 12.54 5.46
CA PHE A 246 -2.59 13.28 6.43
C PHE A 246 -1.80 14.23 7.36
N LEU A 247 -0.46 14.10 7.41
CA LEU A 247 0.45 14.98 8.11
C LEU A 247 0.99 16.14 7.26
N ARG A 248 0.68 16.24 5.96
CA ARG A 248 1.16 17.33 5.07
C ARG A 248 0.20 17.73 3.94
N ASN A 249 -0.64 16.82 3.44
CA ASN A 249 -1.58 17.04 2.35
C ASN A 249 -2.85 17.73 2.88
N PRO A 250 -3.13 19.00 2.51
CA PRO A 250 -4.32 19.72 2.96
C PRO A 250 -5.61 19.26 2.29
N HIS A 251 -5.52 18.32 1.33
CA HIS A 251 -6.63 17.72 0.60
C HIS A 251 -6.82 16.23 0.94
N TYR A 252 -6.31 15.79 2.09
CA TYR A 252 -6.62 14.47 2.64
C TYR A 252 -8.12 14.44 3.00
N HIS A 253 -8.82 13.43 2.47
CA HIS A 253 -10.27 13.21 2.53
C HIS A 253 -11.10 14.31 1.87
#